data_AF-A0A928TDX5-F1
#
_entry.id   AF-A0A928TDX5-F1
#
_cell.length_a   1.000
_cell.length_b   1.000
_cell.length_c   1.000
_cell.angle_alpha   90.00
_cell.angle_beta   90.00
_cell.angle_gamma   90.00
#
_symmetry.space_group_name_H-M   'P 1'
#
loop_
_entity.id
_entity.type
_entity.pdbx_description
1 polymer ?
#
loop_
_entity_poly.entity_id
_entity_poly.type
_entity_poly.pdbx_seq_one_letter_code
_entity_poly.pdbx_strand_id
1 'polypeptide(L)'
;MRFLRRRAVPVPAAPPPSFGPWLLRHFARGEATAEMTFSRLERVCSNAGSVLCGAAYANPEALIASGEIGATLASEAALVAKRTGDGFRACLADRQHTVITWPWDHMATRVAWEASRNSEQSEETVGRRLCDIGAAYAVRHRQQLATALDLWRQVTAGLKPGAGSATTPGLEEMGNQLLVAFEAEQAPI
;
A
#
# COMPACT_ATOMS: atom_id res chain seq x y z
N MET A 1 44.32 12.25 -38.77
CA MET A 1 42.93 12.47 -38.30
C MET A 1 42.79 11.89 -36.90
N ARG A 2 42.60 12.72 -35.87
CA ARG A 2 42.42 12.30 -34.47
C ARG A 2 40.94 11.95 -34.26
N PHE A 3 40.63 10.69 -34.04
CA PHE A 3 39.29 10.26 -33.63
C PHE A 3 39.06 10.63 -32.16
N LEU A 4 38.20 11.62 -31.91
CA LEU A 4 37.68 11.93 -30.59
C LEU A 4 36.76 10.78 -30.16
N ARG A 5 37.24 9.92 -29.24
CA ARG A 5 36.38 9.00 -28.49
C ARG A 5 35.33 9.85 -27.76
N ARG A 6 34.07 9.79 -28.22
CA ARG A 6 32.91 10.24 -27.43
C ARG A 6 32.92 9.46 -26.13
N ARG A 7 33.27 10.13 -25.04
CA ARG A 7 33.12 9.62 -23.67
C ARG A 7 31.61 9.50 -23.45
N ALA A 8 31.10 8.28 -23.29
CA ALA A 8 29.71 8.07 -22.90
C ALA A 8 29.46 8.82 -21.59
N VAL A 9 28.47 9.70 -21.58
CA VAL A 9 28.01 10.35 -20.34
C VAL A 9 27.49 9.22 -19.45
N PRO A 10 28.00 9.06 -18.22
CA PRO A 10 27.44 8.09 -17.30
C PRO A 10 25.98 8.45 -17.07
N VAL A 11 25.08 7.54 -17.44
CA VAL A 11 23.66 7.65 -17.09
C VAL A 11 23.61 7.65 -15.56
N PRO A 12 23.04 8.68 -14.90
CA PRO A 12 22.90 8.66 -13.46
C PRO A 12 22.15 7.39 -13.05
N ALA A 13 22.62 6.71 -12.02
CA ALA A 13 21.85 5.61 -11.43
C ALA A 13 20.46 6.14 -11.06
N ALA A 14 19.41 5.38 -11.37
CA ALA A 14 18.06 5.75 -11.00
C ALA A 14 18.00 5.96 -9.47
N PRO A 15 17.27 6.97 -8.97
CA PRO A 15 17.09 7.12 -7.55
C PRO A 15 16.49 5.83 -6.98
N PRO A 16 16.88 5.44 -5.75
CA PRO A 16 16.28 4.28 -5.13
C PRO A 16 14.76 4.46 -5.03
N PRO A 17 14.00 3.36 -5.16
CA PRO A 17 12.55 3.43 -5.06
C PRO A 17 12.12 3.90 -3.67
N SER A 18 11.02 4.62 -3.58
CA SER A 18 10.34 4.85 -2.31
C SER A 18 9.71 3.55 -1.78
N PHE A 19 9.23 3.53 -0.53
CA PHE A 19 8.69 2.32 0.10
C PHE A 19 7.54 1.69 -0.72
N GLY A 20 6.59 2.49 -1.20
CA GLY A 20 5.44 2.00 -1.97
C GLY A 20 5.82 1.24 -3.25
N PRO A 21 6.64 1.81 -4.14
CA PRO A 21 7.15 1.13 -5.34
C PRO A 21 7.98 -0.11 -5.02
N TRP A 22 8.82 -0.07 -3.98
CA TRP A 22 9.56 -1.24 -3.50
C TRP A 22 8.63 -2.37 -3.04
N LEU A 23 7.57 -2.01 -2.32
CA LEU A 23 6.55 -2.94 -1.83
C LEU A 23 5.75 -3.56 -2.98
N LEU A 24 5.35 -2.76 -3.97
CA LEU A 24 4.66 -3.28 -5.16
C LEU A 24 5.50 -4.34 -5.87
N ARG A 25 6.81 -4.11 -6.05
CA ARG A 25 7.70 -5.10 -6.68
C ARG A 25 7.71 -6.44 -5.95
N HIS A 26 7.71 -6.41 -4.61
CA HIS A 26 7.62 -7.61 -3.78
C HIS A 26 6.33 -8.41 -4.04
N PHE A 27 5.18 -7.72 -4.15
CA PHE A 27 3.89 -8.37 -4.41
C PHE A 27 3.62 -8.70 -5.87
N ALA A 28 4.27 -7.98 -6.80
CA ALA A 28 4.22 -8.22 -8.23
C ALA A 28 4.98 -9.48 -8.66
N ARG A 29 5.95 -9.96 -7.85
CA ARG A 29 6.75 -11.17 -8.11
C ARG A 29 7.46 -11.16 -9.46
N GLY A 30 7.98 -10.00 -9.86
CA GLY A 30 8.76 -9.83 -11.10
C GLY A 30 7.94 -9.53 -12.35
N GLU A 31 6.61 -9.49 -12.26
CA GLU A 31 5.73 -8.99 -13.32
C GLU A 31 5.73 -7.45 -13.32
N ALA A 32 5.93 -6.82 -14.47
CA ALA A 32 5.91 -5.35 -14.55
C ALA A 32 4.48 -4.82 -14.40
N THR A 33 4.29 -3.75 -13.62
CA THR A 33 2.92 -3.25 -13.35
C THR A 33 2.22 -2.74 -14.61
N ALA A 34 2.99 -2.29 -15.61
CA ALA A 34 2.46 -1.84 -16.90
C ALA A 34 1.92 -2.96 -17.81
N GLU A 35 2.26 -4.21 -17.53
CA GLU A 35 1.79 -5.38 -18.29
C GLU A 35 0.55 -6.01 -17.64
N MET A 36 0.18 -5.55 -16.44
CA MET A 36 -0.91 -6.14 -15.67
C MET A 36 -2.28 -5.71 -16.20
N THR A 37 -3.22 -6.65 -16.20
CA THR A 37 -4.64 -6.30 -16.31
C THR A 37 -5.08 -5.51 -15.08
N PHE A 38 -6.18 -4.74 -15.19
CA PHE A 38 -6.76 -4.02 -14.06
C PHE A 38 -6.92 -4.91 -12.82
N SER A 39 -7.55 -6.08 -12.95
CA SER A 39 -7.80 -6.99 -11.82
C SER A 39 -6.53 -7.57 -11.21
N ARG A 40 -5.47 -7.75 -12.03
CA ARG A 40 -4.17 -8.21 -11.53
C ARG A 40 -3.49 -7.10 -10.74
N LEU A 41 -3.45 -5.89 -11.28
CA LEU A 41 -2.89 -4.71 -10.62
C LEU A 41 -3.63 -4.39 -9.33
N GLU A 42 -4.96 -4.39 -9.35
CA GLU A 42 -5.80 -4.19 -8.16
C GLU A 42 -5.47 -5.20 -7.06
N ARG A 43 -5.31 -6.49 -7.40
CA ARG A 43 -4.94 -7.51 -6.42
C ARG A 43 -3.54 -7.28 -5.82
N VAL A 44 -2.57 -6.91 -6.66
CA VAL A 44 -1.20 -6.58 -6.20
C VAL A 44 -1.25 -5.37 -5.27
N CYS A 45 -1.96 -4.31 -5.65
CA CYS A 45 -2.16 -3.12 -4.85
C CYS A 45 -2.91 -3.39 -3.54
N SER A 46 -3.90 -4.30 -3.51
CA SER A 46 -4.64 -4.65 -2.29
C SER A 46 -3.71 -5.39 -1.31
N ASN A 47 -2.93 -6.36 -1.80
CA ASN A 47 -1.97 -7.07 -0.97
C ASN A 47 -0.89 -6.13 -0.42
N ALA A 48 -0.28 -5.31 -1.27
CA ALA A 48 0.69 -4.30 -0.85
C ALA A 48 0.05 -3.28 0.11
N GLY A 49 -1.17 -2.83 -0.20
CA GLY A 49 -1.94 -1.89 0.61
C GLY A 49 -2.23 -2.41 2.01
N SER A 50 -2.46 -3.72 2.18
CA SER A 50 -2.74 -4.32 3.48
C SER A 50 -1.57 -4.19 4.46
N VAL A 51 -0.35 -4.48 4.00
CA VAL A 51 0.86 -4.35 4.82
C VAL A 51 1.34 -2.90 4.91
N LEU A 52 1.12 -2.10 3.87
CA LEU A 52 1.32 -0.64 3.92
C LEU A 52 0.46 -0.01 5.01
N CYS A 53 -0.82 -0.39 5.12
CA CYS A 53 -1.69 0.07 6.19
C CYS A 53 -1.13 -0.28 7.58
N GLY A 54 -0.55 -1.47 7.73
CA GLY A 54 0.16 -1.86 8.95
C GLY A 54 1.38 -0.99 9.23
N ALA A 55 2.23 -0.77 8.22
CA ALA A 55 3.42 0.09 8.32
C ALA A 55 3.04 1.54 8.66
N ALA A 56 2.04 2.09 7.98
CA ALA A 56 1.52 3.44 8.20
C ALA A 56 0.86 3.60 9.56
N TYR A 57 0.25 2.53 10.10
CA TYR A 57 -0.26 2.57 11.46
C TYR A 57 0.87 2.60 12.49
N ALA A 58 1.89 1.75 12.33
CA ALA A 58 3.04 1.67 13.22
C ALA A 58 3.89 2.95 13.19
N ASN A 59 4.18 3.46 11.99
CA ASN A 59 5.04 4.63 11.78
C ASN A 59 4.52 5.52 10.63
N PRO A 60 3.48 6.34 10.87
CA PRO A 60 2.88 7.16 9.82
C PRO A 60 3.85 8.23 9.27
N GLU A 61 4.74 8.76 10.12
CA GLU A 61 5.64 9.86 9.75
C GLU A 61 6.72 9.41 8.75
N ALA A 62 7.20 8.17 8.87
CA ALA A 62 8.17 7.60 7.93
C ALA A 62 7.64 7.49 6.50
N LEU A 63 6.32 7.51 6.31
CA LEU A 63 5.67 7.35 5.00
C LEU A 63 5.17 8.68 4.40
N ILE A 64 5.24 9.80 5.13
CA ILE A 64 4.85 11.12 4.63
C ILE A 64 6.11 11.87 4.21
N ALA A 65 6.48 11.75 2.94
CA ALA A 65 7.70 12.36 2.40
C ALA A 65 7.74 13.89 2.48
N SER A 66 6.59 14.58 2.57
CA SER A 66 6.48 16.04 2.56
C SER A 66 6.01 16.68 3.87
N GLY A 67 5.72 15.89 4.92
CA GLY A 67 5.09 16.35 6.17
C GLY A 67 3.64 16.87 6.05
N GLU A 68 3.19 17.29 4.86
CA GLU A 68 1.86 17.87 4.64
C GLU A 68 0.95 17.00 3.76
N ILE A 69 -0.28 16.78 4.24
CA ILE A 69 -1.36 16.12 3.48
C ILE A 69 -2.20 17.20 2.80
N GLY A 70 -1.98 17.39 1.49
CA GLY A 70 -2.76 18.34 0.69
C GLY A 70 -4.26 17.98 0.59
N ALA A 71 -5.09 18.94 0.18
CA ALA A 71 -6.55 18.81 0.13
C ALA A 71 -7.04 17.60 -0.70
N THR A 72 -6.38 17.29 -1.82
CA THR A 72 -6.71 16.14 -2.65
C THR A 72 -6.50 14.82 -1.92
N LEU A 73 -5.35 14.64 -1.26
CA LEU A 73 -5.07 13.42 -0.49
C LEU A 73 -5.97 13.30 0.74
N ALA A 74 -6.28 14.43 1.39
CA ALA A 74 -7.25 14.47 2.48
C ALA A 74 -8.64 13.99 2.02
N SER A 75 -9.08 14.40 0.83
CA SER A 75 -10.36 13.97 0.25
C SER A 75 -10.37 12.47 -0.08
N GLU A 76 -9.29 11.94 -0.65
CA GLU A 76 -9.16 10.50 -0.93
C GLU A 76 -9.17 9.68 0.36
N ALA A 77 -8.43 10.11 1.39
CA ALA A 77 -8.44 9.46 2.71
C ALA A 77 -9.85 9.45 3.33
N ALA A 78 -10.59 10.56 3.23
CA ALA A 78 -11.97 10.65 3.70
C ALA A 78 -12.92 9.75 2.90
N LEU A 79 -12.69 9.58 1.59
CA LEU A 79 -13.47 8.68 0.76
C LEU A 79 -13.23 7.21 1.14
N VAL A 80 -11.98 6.81 1.36
CA VAL A 80 -11.62 5.48 1.89
C VAL A 80 -12.30 5.25 3.24
N ALA A 81 -12.24 6.23 4.14
CA ALA A 81 -12.85 6.15 5.46
C ALA A 81 -14.37 5.96 5.39
N LYS A 82 -15.04 6.77 4.55
CA LYS A 82 -16.48 6.70 4.34
C LYS A 82 -16.87 5.33 3.78
N ARG A 83 -16.22 4.85 2.73
CA ARG A 83 -16.54 3.56 2.10
C ARG A 83 -16.35 2.39 3.05
N THR A 84 -15.26 2.39 3.81
CA THR A 84 -15.00 1.38 4.85
C THR A 84 -16.13 1.38 5.89
N GLY A 85 -16.50 2.56 6.39
CA GLY A 85 -17.57 2.70 7.39
C GLY A 85 -18.94 2.30 6.86
N ASP A 86 -19.27 2.65 5.62
CA ASP A 86 -20.50 2.24 4.93
C ASP A 86 -20.56 0.72 4.78
N GLY A 87 -19.46 0.09 4.35
CA GLY A 87 -19.35 -1.36 4.21
C GLY A 87 -19.55 -2.10 5.53
N PHE A 88 -18.92 -1.64 6.61
CA PHE A 88 -19.13 -2.22 7.95
C PHE A 88 -20.57 -2.04 8.45
N ARG A 89 -21.18 -0.88 8.23
CA ARG A 89 -22.59 -0.67 8.59
C ARG A 89 -23.53 -1.59 7.82
N ALA A 90 -23.30 -1.77 6.52
CA ALA A 90 -24.06 -2.70 5.71
C ALA A 90 -23.91 -4.15 6.22
N CYS A 91 -22.69 -4.57 6.58
CA CYS A 91 -22.45 -5.90 7.13
C CYS A 91 -23.16 -6.13 8.47
N LEU A 92 -23.26 -5.11 9.32
CA LEU A 92 -24.00 -5.22 10.57
C LEU A 92 -25.51 -5.32 10.34
N ALA A 93 -26.04 -4.71 9.28
CA ALA A 93 -27.44 -4.78 8.90
C ALA A 93 -27.81 -6.13 8.25
N ASP A 94 -26.92 -6.69 7.42
CA ASP A 94 -27.10 -8.00 6.80
C ASP A 94 -25.77 -8.78 6.72
N ARG A 95 -25.51 -9.56 7.78
CA ARG A 95 -24.29 -10.37 7.89
C ARG A 95 -24.25 -11.56 6.93
N GLN A 96 -25.39 -11.99 6.39
CA GLN A 96 -25.47 -13.20 5.56
C GLN A 96 -25.19 -12.90 4.09
N HIS A 97 -25.47 -11.68 3.63
CA HIS A 97 -25.37 -11.32 2.21
C HIS A 97 -24.43 -10.14 1.91
N THR A 98 -23.78 -9.56 2.92
CA THR A 98 -22.83 -8.46 2.69
C THR A 98 -21.38 -8.93 2.72
N VAL A 99 -20.62 -8.50 1.71
CA VAL A 99 -19.17 -8.72 1.64
C VAL A 99 -18.45 -7.51 2.23
N ILE A 100 -17.55 -7.75 3.19
CA ILE A 100 -16.67 -6.73 3.74
C ILE A 100 -15.59 -6.37 2.72
N THR A 101 -15.37 -5.08 2.53
CA THR A 101 -14.22 -4.53 1.79
C THR A 101 -13.34 -3.77 2.77
N TRP A 102 -12.03 -3.99 2.72
CA TRP A 102 -11.09 -3.37 3.65
C TRP A 102 -10.62 -1.99 3.15
N PRO A 103 -10.05 -1.14 4.01
CA PRO A 103 -9.48 0.14 3.58
C PRO A 103 -8.50 -0.01 2.41
N TRP A 104 -7.63 -1.03 2.46
CA TRP A 104 -6.65 -1.31 1.41
C TRP A 104 -7.25 -1.77 0.09
N ASP A 105 -8.41 -2.41 0.10
CA ASP A 105 -9.13 -2.74 -1.14
C ASP A 105 -9.65 -1.48 -1.81
N HIS A 106 -10.23 -0.54 -1.04
CA HIS A 106 -10.69 0.74 -1.59
C HIS A 106 -9.55 1.57 -2.18
N MET A 107 -8.39 1.57 -1.51
CA MET A 107 -7.18 2.21 -2.04
C MET A 107 -6.73 1.51 -3.33
N ALA A 108 -6.65 0.19 -3.33
CA ALA A 108 -6.21 -0.59 -4.47
C ALA A 108 -7.07 -0.39 -5.71
N THR A 109 -8.40 -0.46 -5.57
CA THR A 109 -9.34 -0.18 -6.65
C THR A 109 -9.13 1.22 -7.21
N ARG A 110 -8.96 2.23 -6.33
CA ARG A 110 -8.75 3.62 -6.74
C ARG A 110 -7.46 3.78 -7.54
N VAL A 111 -6.36 3.26 -7.02
CA VAL A 111 -5.03 3.36 -7.65
C VAL A 111 -4.99 2.60 -8.97
N ALA A 112 -5.48 1.36 -9.01
CA ALA A 112 -5.51 0.56 -10.23
C ALA A 112 -6.39 1.20 -11.30
N TRP A 113 -7.51 1.82 -10.91
CA TRP A 113 -8.40 2.53 -11.83
C TRP A 113 -7.74 3.78 -12.41
N GLU A 114 -7.09 4.61 -11.59
CA GLU A 114 -6.33 5.78 -12.04
C GLU A 114 -5.22 5.38 -13.01
N ALA A 115 -4.43 4.36 -12.66
CA ALA A 115 -3.33 3.87 -13.48
C ALA A 115 -3.81 3.34 -14.84
N SER A 116 -4.92 2.61 -14.86
CA SER A 116 -5.53 2.07 -16.09
C SER A 116 -6.10 3.18 -16.99
N ARG A 117 -6.66 4.24 -16.41
CA ARG A 117 -7.29 5.35 -17.13
C ARG A 117 -6.28 6.31 -17.75
N ASN A 118 -5.18 6.56 -17.06
CA ASN A 118 -4.18 7.55 -17.47
C ASN A 118 -3.04 6.93 -18.30
N SER A 119 -3.08 5.62 -18.56
CA SER A 119 -1.98 4.85 -19.17
C SER A 119 -0.65 5.02 -18.44
N GLU A 120 -0.70 5.32 -17.14
CA GLU A 120 0.46 5.57 -16.29
C GLU A 120 0.51 4.49 -15.21
N GLN A 121 1.12 3.36 -15.57
CA GLN A 121 1.18 2.15 -14.74
C GLN A 121 2.61 1.83 -14.29
N SER A 122 3.48 2.84 -14.19
CA SER A 122 4.83 2.63 -13.66
C SER A 122 4.77 2.24 -12.19
N GLU A 123 5.68 1.37 -11.72
CA GLU A 123 5.72 0.97 -10.31
C GLU A 123 5.89 2.19 -9.39
N GLU A 124 6.63 3.20 -9.86
CA GLU A 124 6.85 4.44 -9.11
C GLU A 124 5.55 5.21 -8.91
N THR A 125 4.80 5.47 -10.00
CA THR A 125 3.55 6.24 -9.91
C THR A 125 2.50 5.48 -9.09
N VAL A 126 2.29 4.19 -9.38
CA VAL A 126 1.30 3.35 -8.70
C VAL A 126 1.66 3.20 -7.21
N GLY A 127 2.94 2.90 -6.93
CA GLY A 127 3.41 2.63 -5.58
C GLY A 127 3.39 3.87 -4.71
N ARG A 128 3.83 5.01 -5.25
CA ARG A 128 3.78 6.29 -4.56
C ARG A 128 2.34 6.70 -4.25
N ARG A 129 1.44 6.59 -5.23
CA ARG A 129 0.03 6.92 -5.02
C ARG A 129 -0.62 6.05 -3.94
N LEU A 130 -0.34 4.75 -3.94
CA LEU A 130 -0.81 3.82 -2.90
C LEU A 130 -0.27 4.24 -1.53
N CYS A 131 1.02 4.56 -1.43
CA CYS A 131 1.67 5.04 -0.21
C CYS A 131 1.04 6.33 0.31
N ASP A 132 0.86 7.33 -0.56
CA ASP A 132 0.30 8.63 -0.20
C ASP A 132 -1.11 8.53 0.37
N ILE A 133 -1.99 7.73 -0.26
CA ILE A 133 -3.35 7.52 0.24
C ILE A 133 -3.32 6.76 1.57
N GLY A 134 -2.50 5.71 1.68
CA GLY A 134 -2.36 4.90 2.89
C GLY A 134 -1.85 5.71 4.09
N ALA A 135 -0.82 6.53 3.89
CA ALA A 135 -0.28 7.41 4.91
C ALA A 135 -1.29 8.50 5.31
N ALA A 136 -1.96 9.13 4.35
CA ALA A 136 -2.99 10.12 4.62
C ALA A 136 -4.17 9.52 5.40
N TYR A 137 -4.59 8.30 5.06
CA TYR A 137 -5.63 7.57 5.78
C TYR A 137 -5.19 7.23 7.21
N ALA A 138 -3.97 6.72 7.39
CA ALA A 138 -3.43 6.37 8.69
C ALA A 138 -3.30 7.57 9.64
N VAL A 139 -2.96 8.76 9.13
CA VAL A 139 -2.91 9.99 9.93
C VAL A 139 -4.29 10.52 10.24
N ARG A 140 -5.16 10.69 9.24
CA ARG A 140 -6.45 11.38 9.43
C ARG A 140 -7.54 10.51 10.03
N HIS A 141 -7.45 9.19 9.85
CA HIS A 141 -8.46 8.21 10.25
C HIS A 141 -7.85 7.07 11.08
N ARG A 142 -6.83 7.40 11.89
CA ARG A 142 -6.04 6.44 12.69
C ARG A 142 -6.89 5.47 13.51
N GLN A 143 -7.94 5.96 14.17
CA GLN A 143 -8.81 5.11 14.98
C GLN A 143 -9.60 4.10 14.14
N GLN A 144 -10.06 4.50 12.96
CA GLN A 144 -10.75 3.58 12.06
C GLN A 144 -9.80 2.53 11.49
N LEU A 145 -8.56 2.92 11.15
CA LEU A 145 -7.52 1.99 10.74
C LEU A 145 -7.19 1.00 11.86
N ALA A 146 -7.05 1.46 13.11
CA ALA A 146 -6.83 0.61 14.27
C ALA A 146 -7.93 -0.46 14.41
N THR A 147 -9.20 -0.05 14.29
CA THR A 147 -10.35 -0.97 14.33
C THR A 147 -10.31 -1.98 13.18
N ALA A 148 -9.95 -1.55 11.97
CA ALA A 148 -9.84 -2.46 10.82
C ALA A 148 -8.71 -3.49 11.02
N LEU A 149 -7.56 -3.07 11.54
CA LEU A 149 -6.43 -3.95 11.85
C LEU A 149 -6.75 -4.95 12.96
N ASP A 150 -7.47 -4.52 14.01
CA ASP A 150 -7.89 -5.41 15.09
C ASP A 150 -8.92 -6.44 14.59
N LEU A 151 -9.92 -6.01 13.82
CA LEU A 151 -10.89 -6.92 13.20
C LEU A 151 -10.19 -7.92 12.28
N TRP A 152 -9.21 -7.49 11.48
CA TRP A 152 -8.41 -8.39 10.65
C TRP A 152 -7.67 -9.45 11.49
N ARG A 153 -7.09 -9.05 12.62
CA ARG A 153 -6.44 -9.98 13.56
C ARG A 153 -7.43 -11.02 14.08
N GLN A 154 -8.64 -10.62 14.44
CA GLN A 154 -9.70 -11.53 14.88
C GLN A 154 -10.14 -12.49 13.75
N VAL A 155 -10.34 -11.98 12.53
CA VAL A 155 -10.71 -12.78 11.35
C VAL A 155 -9.63 -13.83 11.06
N THR A 156 -8.37 -13.40 11.00
CA THR A 156 -7.24 -14.30 10.69
C THR A 156 -6.97 -15.33 11.78
N ALA A 157 -7.18 -15.00 13.05
CA ALA A 157 -7.14 -15.98 14.14
C ALA A 157 -8.22 -17.06 13.98
N GLY A 158 -9.42 -16.70 13.52
CA GLY A 158 -10.50 -17.64 13.24
C GLY A 158 -10.23 -18.60 12.07
N LEU A 159 -9.35 -18.22 11.12
CA LEU A 159 -9.01 -19.05 9.96
C LEU A 159 -8.06 -20.22 10.29
N LYS A 160 -7.33 -20.16 11.40
CA LYS A 160 -6.43 -21.23 11.86
C LYS A 160 -6.68 -21.61 13.32
N PRO A 161 -7.77 -22.33 13.62
CA PRO A 161 -8.05 -22.79 14.98
C PRO A 161 -6.91 -23.70 15.47
N GLY A 162 -6.23 -23.33 16.56
CA GLY A 162 -5.14 -24.12 17.16
C GLY A 162 -3.72 -23.62 16.87
N ALA A 163 -3.55 -22.70 15.92
CA ALA A 163 -2.34 -21.90 15.83
C ALA A 163 -2.38 -20.90 17.00
N GLY A 164 -1.60 -21.11 18.05
CA GLY A 164 -1.59 -20.21 19.21
C GLY A 164 -1.36 -18.75 18.80
N SER A 165 -1.79 -17.79 19.64
CA SER A 165 -1.68 -16.34 19.38
C SER A 165 -0.28 -15.87 18.92
N ALA A 166 0.78 -16.63 19.21
CA ALA A 166 2.15 -16.37 18.79
C ALA A 166 2.42 -16.62 17.28
N THR A 167 1.47 -17.18 16.53
CA THR A 167 1.69 -17.61 15.12
C THR A 167 0.79 -16.94 14.09
N THR A 168 -0.09 -16.01 14.51
CA THR A 168 -0.91 -15.22 13.58
C THR A 168 -0.23 -13.87 13.37
N PRO A 169 0.50 -13.65 12.26
CA PRO A 169 1.19 -12.40 12.04
C PRO A 169 0.17 -11.28 11.84
N GLY A 170 0.28 -10.22 12.63
CA GLY A 170 -0.56 -9.03 12.45
C GLY A 170 -0.05 -8.17 11.29
N LEU A 171 -0.95 -7.52 10.55
CA LEU A 171 -0.56 -6.61 9.46
C LEU A 171 0.37 -5.48 9.94
N GLU A 172 0.17 -4.99 11.17
CA GLU A 172 1.05 -4.00 11.80
C GLU A 172 2.49 -4.51 11.92
N GLU A 173 2.68 -5.71 12.46
CA GLU A 173 4.00 -6.33 12.61
C GLU A 173 4.63 -6.62 11.25
N MET A 174 3.88 -7.21 10.31
CA MET A 174 4.37 -7.48 8.95
C MET A 174 4.76 -6.20 8.22
N GLY A 175 3.94 -5.15 8.34
CA GLY A 175 4.20 -3.85 7.73
C GLY A 175 5.47 -3.21 8.29
N ASN A 176 5.65 -3.24 9.60
CA ASN A 176 6.86 -2.73 10.25
C ASN A 176 8.11 -3.52 9.86
N GLN A 177 8.03 -4.86 9.80
CA GLN A 177 9.16 -5.69 9.34
C GLN A 177 9.58 -5.36 7.91
N LEU A 178 8.61 -5.13 7.01
CA LEU A 178 8.89 -4.75 5.63
C LEU A 178 9.46 -3.33 5.53
N LEU A 179 8.99 -2.39 6.35
CA LEU A 179 9.55 -1.04 6.40
C LEU A 179 11.02 -1.06 6.85
N VAL A 180 11.34 -1.84 7.89
CA VAL A 180 12.72 -2.03 8.37
C VAL A 180 13.58 -2.71 7.28
N ALA A 181 13.05 -3.71 6.58
CA ALA A 181 13.77 -4.37 5.49
C ALA A 181 14.08 -3.39 4.34
N PHE A 182 13.11 -2.55 3.98
CA PHE A 182 13.30 -1.48 3.01
C PHE A 182 14.40 -0.51 3.46
N GLU A 183 14.34 0.00 4.69
CA GLU A 183 15.34 0.93 5.23
C GLU A 183 16.75 0.31 5.23
N ALA A 184 16.88 -0.98 5.54
CA ALA A 184 18.15 -1.71 5.50
C ALA A 184 18.71 -1.83 4.07
N GLU A 185 17.86 -2.03 3.05
CA GLU A 185 18.29 -2.04 1.64
C GLU A 185 18.70 -0.65 1.13
N GLN A 186 18.19 0.43 1.74
CA GLN A 186 18.54 1.80 1.38
C GLN A 186 19.82 2.31 2.05
N ALA A 187 20.32 1.63 3.08
CA ALA A 187 21.52 2.06 3.78
C ALA A 187 22.76 1.94 2.86
N PRO A 188 23.57 3.01 2.70
CA PRO A 188 24.79 2.94 1.92
C PRO A 188 25.77 1.95 2.58
N ILE A 189 26.33 1.03 1.77
CA ILE A 189 27.43 0.13 2.16
C ILE A 189 28.69 0.94 2.45
#